data_AF-A0A1V5LK00-F1
#
_entry.id   AF-A0A1V5LK00-F1
#
_cell.length_a   1.000
_cell.length_b   1.000
_cell.length_c   1.000
_cell.angle_alpha   90.00
_cell.angle_beta   90.00
_cell.angle_gamma   90.00
#
_symmetry.space_group_name_H-M   'P 1'
#
loop_
_entity.id
_entity.type
_entity.pdbx_description
1 polymer ?
#
loop_
_entity_poly.entity_id
_entity_poly.type
_entity_poly.pdbx_seq_one_letter_code
_entity_poly.pdbx_strand_id
1 'polypeptide(L)'
;MCAIARPESFAASLRSLDLNLIQSHAYPDHHWFSEKELRQIFASAEENSAYVVTTAKDMVRIKEYANATGLSPFLASGKLLYLTQDVEWLTDLPSFLFSELPE
;
A
#
# COMPACT_ATOMS: atom_id res chain seq x y z
N MET A 1 4.01 -5.50 -0.75
CA MET A 1 4.62 -4.76 0.37
C MET A 1 3.57 -3.93 1.08
N CYS A 2 3.69 -3.64 2.38
CA CYS A 2 2.80 -2.70 3.07
C CYS A 2 3.42 -2.16 4.37
N ALA A 3 3.00 -0.97 4.80
CA ALA A 3 3.39 -0.29 6.03
C ALA A 3 2.13 0.12 6.83
N ILE A 4 1.41 -0.89 7.31
CA ILE A 4 0.15 -0.76 8.05
C ILE A 4 0.23 -1.54 9.37
N ALA A 5 -0.59 -1.18 10.35
CA ALA A 5 -0.60 -1.81 11.66
C ALA A 5 -0.91 -3.34 11.66
N ARG A 6 -1.59 -3.85 10.63
CA ARG A 6 -1.94 -5.27 10.48
C ARG A 6 -1.62 -5.78 9.07
N PRO A 7 -0.35 -6.02 8.75
CA PRO A 7 0.07 -6.46 7.41
C PRO A 7 -0.55 -7.82 7.01
N GLU A 8 -0.92 -8.65 7.98
CA GLU A 8 -1.56 -9.95 7.76
C GLU A 8 -2.92 -9.82 7.09
N SER A 9 -3.69 -8.78 7.45
CA SER A 9 -5.00 -8.50 6.84
C SER A 9 -4.86 -8.18 5.35
N PHE A 10 -3.88 -7.34 5.00
CA PHE A 10 -3.59 -7.03 3.60
C PHE A 10 -3.15 -8.26 2.81
N ALA A 11 -2.28 -9.09 3.38
CA ALA A 11 -1.88 -10.35 2.75
C ALA A 11 -3.06 -11.31 2.57
N ALA A 12 -4.02 -11.35 3.50
CA ALA A 12 -5.24 -12.14 3.36
C ALA A 12 -6.11 -11.62 2.20
N SER A 13 -6.27 -10.30 2.06
CA SER A 13 -7.00 -9.70 0.93
C SER A 13 -6.36 -10.01 -0.43
N LEU A 14 -5.02 -10.04 -0.51
CA LEU A 14 -4.34 -10.44 -1.74
C LEU A 14 -4.63 -11.90 -2.11
N ARG A 15 -4.64 -12.79 -1.11
CA ARG A 15 -4.94 -14.21 -1.32
C ARG A 15 -6.41 -14.44 -1.71
N SER A 16 -7.34 -13.66 -1.18
CA SER A 16 -8.77 -13.78 -1.55
C SER A 16 -9.08 -13.34 -2.98
N LEU A 17 -8.14 -12.63 -3.63
CA LEU A 17 -8.22 -12.27 -5.05
C LEU A 17 -7.57 -13.33 -5.97
N ASP A 18 -7.28 -14.52 -5.45
CA ASP A 18 -6.60 -15.61 -6.16
C ASP A 18 -5.24 -15.20 -6.77
N LEU A 19 -4.57 -14.22 -6.16
CA LEU A 19 -3.24 -13.81 -6.59
C LEU A 19 -2.18 -14.81 -6.10
N ASN A 20 -1.26 -15.19 -7.00
CA ASN A 20 -0.08 -15.95 -6.64
C ASN A 20 0.92 -15.05 -5.89
N LEU A 21 0.91 -15.10 -4.57
CA LEU A 21 1.80 -14.30 -3.73
C LEU A 21 3.22 -14.92 -3.68
N ILE A 22 4.12 -14.41 -4.52
CA ILE A 22 5.50 -14.91 -4.64
C ILE A 22 6.36 -14.46 -3.44
N GLN A 23 6.20 -13.22 -2.99
CA GLN A 23 6.93 -12.65 -1.85
C GLN A 23 6.07 -11.63 -1.09
N SER A 24 6.35 -11.45 0.20
CA SER A 24 5.71 -10.43 1.03
C SER A 24 6.76 -9.66 1.85
N HIS A 25 6.61 -8.34 1.88
CA HIS A 25 7.44 -7.43 2.67
C HIS A 25 6.51 -6.60 3.56
N ALA A 26 6.60 -6.82 4.87
CA ALA A 26 5.88 -6.05 5.87
C ALA A 26 6.83 -5.08 6.57
N TYR A 27 6.41 -3.83 6.66
CA TYR A 27 7.14 -2.75 7.32
C TYR A 27 6.34 -2.24 8.52
N PRO A 28 6.99 -1.58 9.50
CA PRO A 28 6.29 -0.90 10.58
C PRO A 28 5.23 0.05 10.05
N ASP A 29 4.15 0.26 10.82
CA ASP A 29 3.13 1.22 10.42
C ASP A 29 3.76 2.61 10.26
N HIS A 30 3.29 3.35 9.25
CA HIS A 30 3.83 4.66 8.88
C HIS A 30 5.28 4.67 8.36
N HIS A 31 5.85 3.51 7.99
CA HIS A 31 7.19 3.46 7.39
C HIS A 31 7.30 4.32 6.13
N TRP A 32 8.37 5.11 6.05
CA TRP A 32 8.77 5.84 4.85
C TRP A 32 9.75 4.99 4.05
N PHE A 33 9.36 4.59 2.85
CA PHE A 33 10.20 3.77 1.99
C PHE A 33 11.39 4.58 1.46
N SER A 34 12.59 4.07 1.66
CA SER A 34 13.81 4.62 1.06
C SER A 34 13.95 4.20 -0.41
N GLU A 35 14.70 4.97 -1.18
CA GLU A 35 15.05 4.62 -2.56
C GLU A 35 15.68 3.22 -2.66
N LYS A 36 16.59 2.89 -1.73
CA LYS A 36 17.26 1.58 -1.71
C LYS A 36 16.27 0.44 -1.55
N GLU A 37 15.34 0.55 -0.61
CA GLU A 37 14.30 -0.48 -0.38
C GLU A 37 13.40 -0.62 -1.61
N LEU A 38 12.93 0.50 -2.18
CA LEU A 38 12.11 0.47 -3.38
C LEU A 38 12.86 -0.22 -4.53
N ARG A 39 14.12 0.16 -4.78
CA ARG A 39 14.94 -0.48 -5.82
C ARG A 39 15.07 -1.99 -5.62
N GLN A 40 15.29 -2.44 -4.39
CA GLN A 40 15.38 -3.88 -4.07
C GLN A 40 14.06 -4.61 -4.34
N ILE A 41 12.93 -4.02 -3.95
CA ILE A 41 11.59 -4.62 -4.16
C ILE A 41 11.28 -4.71 -5.65
N PHE A 42 11.52 -3.65 -6.41
CA PHE A 42 11.27 -3.64 -7.85
C PHE A 42 12.20 -4.57 -8.62
N ALA A 43 13.48 -4.66 -8.24
CA ALA A 43 14.41 -5.63 -8.82
C ALA A 43 13.96 -7.07 -8.57
N SER A 44 13.57 -7.40 -7.33
CA SER A 44 13.04 -8.73 -7.00
C SER A 44 11.76 -9.05 -7.79
N ALA A 45 10.86 -8.08 -7.94
CA ALA A 45 9.66 -8.27 -8.75
C ALA A 45 10.00 -8.48 -10.23
N GLU A 46 10.98 -7.77 -10.77
CA GLU A 46 11.44 -7.95 -12.15
C GLU A 46 12.05 -9.33 -12.39
N GLU A 47 12.94 -9.79 -11.51
CA GLU A 47 13.54 -11.13 -11.56
C GLU A 47 12.48 -12.25 -11.54
N ASN A 48 11.38 -12.03 -10.80
CA ASN A 48 10.28 -12.99 -10.69
C ASN A 48 9.16 -12.76 -11.71
N SER A 49 9.31 -11.83 -12.66
CA SER A 49 8.24 -11.43 -13.61
C SER A 49 6.91 -11.11 -12.92
N ALA A 50 6.99 -10.46 -11.77
CA ALA A 50 5.88 -10.19 -10.88
C ALA A 50 5.50 -8.69 -10.84
N TYR A 51 4.31 -8.43 -10.31
CA TYR A 51 3.86 -7.09 -9.95
C TYR A 51 4.17 -6.79 -8.48
N VAL A 52 4.54 -5.55 -8.20
CA VAL A 52 4.58 -5.04 -6.83
C VAL A 52 3.17 -4.57 -6.47
N VAL A 53 2.61 -5.11 -5.40
CA VAL A 53 1.31 -4.66 -4.87
C VAL A 53 1.51 -4.01 -3.50
N THR A 54 0.87 -2.87 -3.28
CA THR A 54 0.91 -2.12 -2.01
C THR A 54 -0.49 -1.65 -1.58
N THR A 55 -0.61 -0.97 -0.43
CA THR A 55 -1.87 -0.35 -0.01
C THR A 55 -2.05 1.02 -0.70
N ALA A 56 -3.29 1.48 -0.84
CA ALA A 56 -3.57 2.83 -1.35
C ALA A 56 -2.89 3.92 -0.50
N LYS A 57 -2.85 3.73 0.83
CA LYS A 57 -2.17 4.63 1.78
C LYS A 57 -0.68 4.74 1.49
N ASP A 58 -0.02 3.60 1.32
CA ASP A 58 1.43 3.56 1.09
C ASP A 58 1.81 4.05 -0.32
N MET A 59 0.94 3.81 -1.31
CA MET A 59 1.10 4.35 -2.66
C MET A 59 1.20 5.88 -2.66
N VAL A 60 0.39 6.58 -1.86
CA VAL A 60 0.46 8.05 -1.74
C VAL A 60 1.86 8.48 -1.28
N ARG A 61 2.38 7.86 -0.21
CA ARG A 61 3.72 8.17 0.32
C ARG A 61 4.83 7.87 -0.68
N ILE A 62 4.74 6.76 -1.39
CA ILE A 62 5.72 6.37 -2.42
C ILE A 62 5.73 7.41 -3.55
N LYS A 63 4.56 7.88 -4.00
CA LYS A 63 4.45 8.93 -5.02
C LYS A 63 5.01 10.27 -4.53
N GLU A 64 4.68 10.68 -3.31
CA GLU A 64 5.22 11.90 -2.70
C GLU A 64 6.74 11.87 -2.63
N TYR A 65 7.30 10.76 -2.12
CA TYR A 65 8.75 10.57 -2.07
C TYR A 65 9.38 10.63 -3.46
N ALA A 66 8.79 9.96 -4.45
CA ALA A 66 9.32 9.95 -5.81
C ALA A 66 9.29 11.33 -6.48
N ASN A 67 8.23 12.11 -6.25
CA ASN A 67 8.14 13.48 -6.74
C ASN A 67 9.19 14.39 -6.07
N ALA A 68 9.42 14.23 -4.77
CA ALA A 68 10.39 15.03 -4.04
C ALA A 68 11.85 14.71 -4.40
N THR A 69 12.13 13.48 -4.87
CA THR A 69 13.49 12.98 -5.15
C THR A 69 13.81 12.85 -6.64
N GLY A 70 12.86 13.13 -7.53
CA GLY A 70 13.02 12.94 -8.98
C GLY A 70 12.97 11.46 -9.42
N LEU A 71 12.50 10.56 -8.57
CA LEU A 71 12.34 9.13 -8.87
C LEU A 71 11.00 8.81 -9.57
N SER A 72 10.16 9.80 -9.89
CA SER A 72 8.88 9.56 -10.57
C SER A 72 8.99 8.75 -11.88
N PRO A 73 10.02 8.94 -12.74
CA PRO A 73 10.21 8.11 -13.93
C PRO A 73 10.47 6.63 -13.61
N PHE A 74 11.09 6.33 -12.46
CA PHE A 74 11.35 4.95 -12.02
C PHE A 74 10.06 4.20 -11.66
N LEU A 75 9.08 4.89 -11.06
CA LEU A 75 7.78 4.31 -10.73
C LEU A 75 6.84 4.19 -11.93
N ALA A 76 7.13 4.85 -13.05
CA ALA A 76 6.29 4.86 -14.25
C ALA A 76 6.33 3.56 -15.06
N SER A 77 7.12 2.56 -14.64
CA SER A 77 7.24 1.25 -15.32
C SER A 77 5.94 0.42 -15.34
N GLY A 78 4.88 0.86 -14.65
CA GLY A 78 3.56 0.22 -14.69
C GLY A 78 3.45 -1.07 -13.87
N LYS A 79 4.52 -1.48 -13.17
CA LYS A 79 4.55 -2.71 -12.35
C LYS A 79 4.14 -2.51 -10.89
N LEU A 80 3.67 -1.33 -10.52
CA LEU A 80 3.21 -1.02 -9.17
C LEU A 80 1.69 -0.86 -9.14
N LEU A 81 1.02 -1.79 -8.48
CA LEU A 81 -0.42 -1.78 -8.24
C LEU A 81 -0.70 -1.48 -6.76
N TYR A 82 -1.91 -1.03 -6.47
CA TYR A 82 -2.37 -0.88 -5.10
C TYR A 82 -3.78 -1.42 -4.92
N LEU A 83 -4.09 -1.88 -3.70
CA LEU A 83 -5.44 -2.18 -3.27
C LEU A 83 -5.93 -1.13 -2.27
N THR A 84 -7.20 -0.78 -2.39
CA THR A 84 -7.94 -0.07 -1.35
C THR A 84 -8.36 -1.06 -0.28
N GLN A 85 -8.27 -0.64 0.99
CA GLN A 85 -8.78 -1.42 2.11
C GLN A 85 -10.03 -0.72 2.60
N ASP A 86 -11.17 -1.38 2.41
CA ASP A 86 -12.44 -0.89 2.93
C ASP A 86 -12.42 -1.00 4.46
N VAL A 87 -13.05 -0.02 5.10
CA VAL A 87 -13.17 0.02 6.56
C VAL A 87 -14.64 0.12 6.92
N GLU A 88 -15.05 -0.72 7.85
CA GLU A 88 -16.40 -0.75 8.39
C GLU A 88 -16.35 -0.51 9.89
N TRP A 89 -17.37 0.15 10.41
CA TRP A 89 -17.57 0.27 11.84
C TRP A 89 -18.06 -1.06 12.40
N LEU A 90 -17.45 -1.53 13.49
CA LEU A 90 -17.88 -2.75 14.18
C LEU A 90 -19.23 -2.59 14.90
N THR A 91 -19.66 -1.35 15.06
CA THR A 91 -20.92 -0.94 15.69
C THR A 91 -21.62 0.07 14.78
N ASP A 92 -22.79 0.52 15.20
CA ASP A 92 -23.43 1.69 14.59
C ASP A 92 -22.46 2.89 14.54
N LEU A 93 -22.65 3.72 13.50
CA LEU A 93 -21.89 4.95 13.33
C LEU A 93 -21.99 5.80 14.60
N PRO A 94 -20.86 6.27 15.17
CA PRO A 94 -20.88 7.05 16.39
C PRO A 94 -21.75 8.30 16.25
N SER A 95 -22.61 8.56 17.23
CA SER A 95 -23.57 9.67 17.19
C SER A 95 -22.92 11.05 17.04
N PHE A 96 -21.69 11.23 17.52
CA PHE A 96 -20.93 12.47 17.41
C PHE A 96 -20.50 12.82 15.97
N LEU A 97 -20.53 11.88 15.03
CA LEU A 97 -20.23 12.17 13.62
C LEU A 97 -21.35 12.95 12.93
N PHE A 98 -22.56 12.95 13.52
CA PHE A 98 -23.74 13.62 13.00
C PHE A 98 -24.06 14.93 13.73
N SER A 99 -23.31 15.30 14.77
CA SER A 99 -23.58 16.49 15.59
C SER A 99 -23.04 17.81 15.02
N GLU A 100 -22.44 17.81 13.82
CA GLU A 100 -21.91 19.02 13.15
C GLU A 100 -22.56 19.30 11.79
N LEU A 101 -23.79 18.87 11.54
CA LEU A 101 -24.56 19.38 10.41
C LEU A 101 -25.33 20.62 10.87
N PRO A 102 -25.04 21.83 10.34
CA PRO A 102 -25.90 22.99 10.60
C PRO A 102 -27.29 22.72 10.01
N GLU A 103 -28.32 23.18 10.74
CA GLU A 103 -29.74 23.10 10.33
C GLU A 103 -30.01 23.73 8.95
#